data_AF-A0A1B6J573-F1
#
_entry.id   AF-A0A1B6J573-F1
#
_cell.length_a   1.000
_cell.length_b   1.000
_cell.length_c   1.000
_cell.angle_alpha   90.00
_cell.angle_beta   90.00
_cell.angle_gamma   90.00
#
_symmetry.space_group_name_H-M   'P 1'
#
loop_
_entity.id
_entity.type
_entity.pdbx_description
1 polymer ?
#
loop_
_entity_poly.entity_id
_entity_poly.type
_entity_poly.pdbx_seq_one_letter_code
_entity_poly.pdbx_strand_id
1 'polypeptide(L)'
;TELYLAIVQFYRLFPELVHNKFYISGYSYAGHYVPTLALEIHRRNPSAKTKIKLSGMAIGNGLLDPQHQFDWGDFLYQIGLIDYVGKEEVDSLYQNFVNHTKNEEWEEANRIFWTNIGKFYGNVSLYNFLKGTTNDLYDKKLYEELRERLRGS
;
A
#
# COMPACT_ATOMS: atom_id res chain seq x y z
N THR A 1 3.34 -8.94 19.69
CA THR A 1 2.07 -8.72 18.95
C THR A 1 1.38 -10.06 18.69
N GLU A 2 0.08 -10.08 18.40
CA GLU A 2 -0.65 -11.32 18.02
C GLU A 2 -0.02 -12.01 16.81
N LEU A 3 0.42 -11.23 15.81
CA LEU A 3 1.08 -11.76 14.63
C LEU A 3 2.40 -12.47 14.97
N TYR A 4 3.20 -11.93 15.90
CA TYR A 4 4.40 -12.61 16.40
C TYR A 4 4.04 -13.92 17.13
N LEU A 5 3.01 -13.90 18.00
CA LEU A 5 2.56 -15.09 18.72
C LEU A 5 2.06 -16.17 17.76
N ALA A 6 1.36 -15.79 16.70
CA ALA A 6 0.93 -16.70 15.65
C ALA A 6 2.13 -17.39 14.98
N ILE A 7 3.21 -16.67 14.65
CA ILE A 7 4.43 -17.27 14.08
C ILE A 7 5.14 -18.19 15.07
N VAL A 8 5.21 -17.82 16.35
CA VAL A 8 5.77 -18.70 17.39
C VAL A 8 4.93 -19.97 17.52
N GLN A 9 3.61 -19.86 17.51
CA GLN A 9 2.70 -21.00 17.58
C GLN A 9 2.80 -21.87 16.32
N PHE A 10 2.95 -21.27 15.14
CA PHE A 10 3.21 -21.98 13.90
C PHE A 10 4.46 -22.86 14.00
N TYR A 11 5.59 -22.33 14.50
CA TYR A 11 6.81 -23.13 14.70
C TYR A 11 6.71 -24.15 15.83
N ARG A 12 5.75 -24.04 16.74
CA ARG A 12 5.45 -25.12 17.71
C ARG A 12 4.72 -26.29 17.06
N LEU A 13 3.86 -26.01 16.08
CA LEU A 13 3.14 -27.02 15.33
C LEU A 13 4.01 -27.67 14.25
N PHE A 14 4.97 -26.92 13.68
CA PHE A 14 5.87 -27.35 12.62
C PHE A 14 7.35 -27.10 13.01
N PRO A 15 7.86 -27.81 14.04
CA PRO A 15 9.21 -27.57 14.58
C PRO A 15 10.33 -27.79 13.55
N GLU A 16 10.13 -28.67 12.57
CA GLU A 16 11.07 -28.94 11.49
C GLU A 16 11.38 -27.72 10.63
N LEU A 17 10.47 -26.73 10.58
CA LEU A 17 10.63 -25.52 9.78
C LEU A 17 11.46 -24.44 10.49
N VAL A 18 11.78 -24.57 11.77
CA VAL A 18 12.42 -23.50 12.57
C VAL A 18 13.82 -23.11 12.05
N HIS A 19 14.51 -24.05 11.39
CA HIS A 19 15.85 -23.83 10.83
C HIS A 19 15.84 -23.11 9.47
N ASN A 20 14.68 -23.04 8.82
CA ASN A 20 14.52 -22.43 7.52
C ASN A 20 14.64 -20.90 7.61
N LYS A 21 15.11 -20.29 6.52
CA LYS A 21 15.05 -18.83 6.37
C LYS A 21 13.58 -18.39 6.37
N PHE A 22 13.26 -17.42 7.21
CA PHE A 22 11.92 -16.84 7.29
C PHE A 22 11.90 -15.50 6.56
N TYR A 23 10.91 -15.31 5.68
CA TYR A 23 10.69 -14.08 4.92
C TYR A 23 9.29 -13.58 5.20
N ILE A 24 9.13 -12.26 5.32
CA ILE A 24 7.83 -11.61 5.52
C ILE A 24 7.50 -10.82 4.26
N SER A 25 6.35 -11.07 3.65
CA SER A 25 5.86 -10.26 2.54
C SER A 25 4.45 -9.76 2.78
N GLY A 26 4.12 -8.59 2.24
CA GLY A 26 2.77 -8.05 2.32
C GLY A 26 2.52 -6.95 1.28
N TYR A 27 1.24 -6.59 1.13
CA TYR A 27 0.76 -5.58 0.19
C TYR A 27 -0.12 -4.53 0.88
N SER A 28 -0.21 -3.31 0.33
CA SER A 28 -1.12 -2.25 0.83
C SER A 28 -0.86 -1.91 2.30
N TYR A 29 -1.86 -2.04 3.19
CA TYR A 29 -1.71 -1.72 4.61
C TYR A 29 -0.69 -2.60 5.35
N ALA A 30 -0.24 -3.69 4.72
CA ALA A 30 0.90 -4.46 5.20
C ALA A 30 2.23 -3.68 5.21
N GLY A 31 2.28 -2.48 4.60
CA GLY A 31 3.34 -1.50 4.85
C GLY A 31 3.52 -1.18 6.33
N HIS A 32 2.47 -1.28 7.16
CA HIS A 32 2.58 -1.20 8.62
C HIS A 32 2.93 -2.56 9.25
N TYR A 33 2.26 -3.64 8.83
CA TYR A 33 2.39 -4.95 9.48
C TYR A 33 3.76 -5.60 9.29
N VAL A 34 4.28 -5.57 8.07
CA VAL A 34 5.55 -6.23 7.71
C VAL A 34 6.73 -5.68 8.53
N PRO A 35 7.03 -4.37 8.54
CA PRO A 35 8.14 -3.84 9.32
C PRO A 35 7.90 -3.96 10.83
N THR A 36 6.64 -3.82 11.28
CA THR A 36 6.30 -3.99 12.71
C THR A 36 6.58 -5.41 13.19
N LEU A 37 6.20 -6.43 12.42
CA LEU A 37 6.50 -7.83 12.73
C LEU A 37 8.01 -8.09 12.67
N ALA A 38 8.69 -7.59 11.64
CA ALA A 38 10.13 -7.76 11.49
C ALA A 38 10.89 -7.18 12.72
N LEU A 39 10.50 -5.99 13.16
CA LEU A 39 11.06 -5.33 14.34
C LEU A 39 10.77 -6.12 15.62
N GLU A 40 9.55 -6.63 15.78
CA GLU A 40 9.16 -7.44 16.94
C GLU A 40 9.97 -8.74 17.01
N ILE A 41 10.14 -9.44 15.88
CA ILE A 41 11.00 -10.62 15.79
C ILE A 41 12.44 -10.27 16.16
N HIS A 42 13.00 -9.21 15.57
CA HIS A 42 14.36 -8.77 15.84
C HIS A 42 14.59 -8.49 17.34
N ARG A 43 13.66 -7.79 18.00
CA ARG A 43 13.74 -7.47 19.43
C ARG A 43 13.60 -8.69 20.34
N ARG A 44 12.75 -9.66 19.99
CA ARG A 44 12.48 -10.83 20.84
C ARG A 44 13.45 -11.98 20.63
N ASN A 45 13.99 -12.14 19.43
CA ASN A 45 14.89 -13.25 19.06
C ASN A 45 16.08 -13.48 20.02
N PRO A 46 16.75 -12.46 20.58
CA PRO A 46 17.88 -12.65 21.49
C PRO A 46 17.54 -13.50 22.73
N SER A 47 16.33 -13.36 23.28
CA SER A 47 15.87 -14.06 24.49
C SER A 47 14.79 -15.12 24.22
N ALA A 48 14.33 -15.26 22.98
CA ALA A 48 13.28 -16.21 22.63
C ALA A 48 13.76 -17.67 22.66
N LYS A 49 12.92 -18.56 23.20
CA LYS A 49 13.11 -20.02 23.11
C LYS A 49 13.05 -20.53 21.66
N THR A 50 12.10 -20.01 20.89
CA THR A 50 11.94 -20.30 19.46
C THR A 50 12.51 -19.13 18.67
N LYS A 51 13.69 -19.32 18.07
CA LYS A 51 14.36 -18.27 17.29
C LYS A 51 13.85 -18.28 15.86
N ILE A 52 13.26 -17.18 15.41
CA ILE A 52 12.76 -17.03 14.05
C ILE A 52 13.90 -16.50 13.18
N LYS A 53 14.35 -17.28 12.18
CA LYS A 53 15.47 -16.89 11.30
C LYS A 53 15.05 -15.89 10.23
N LEU A 54 14.62 -14.70 10.66
CA LEU A 54 14.23 -13.61 9.78
C LEU A 54 15.40 -13.25 8.85
N SER A 55 15.18 -13.46 7.55
CA SER A 55 16.22 -13.36 6.51
C SER A 55 15.91 -12.27 5.48
N GLY A 56 14.71 -11.71 5.50
CA GLY A 56 14.34 -10.60 4.63
C GLY A 56 12.86 -10.26 4.73
N MET A 57 12.50 -9.12 4.14
CA MET A 57 11.11 -8.71 3.99
C MET A 57 10.89 -8.03 2.64
N ALA A 58 9.65 -8.10 2.12
CA ALA A 58 9.23 -7.46 0.89
C ALA A 58 7.87 -6.79 1.07
N ILE A 59 7.71 -5.58 0.58
CA ILE A 59 6.46 -4.81 0.71
C ILE A 59 6.08 -4.33 -0.70
N GLY A 60 4.93 -4.79 -1.20
CA GLY A 60 4.38 -4.33 -2.48
C GLY A 60 3.37 -3.20 -2.25
N ASN A 61 3.55 -2.07 -2.93
CA ASN A 61 2.64 -0.91 -2.86
C ASN A 61 2.15 -0.60 -1.43
N GLY A 62 3.09 -0.61 -0.47
CA GLY A 62 2.76 -0.48 0.94
C GLY A 62 2.38 0.96 1.32
N LEU A 63 1.42 1.12 2.21
CA LEU A 63 1.22 2.39 2.92
C LEU A 63 2.29 2.47 4.02
N LEU A 64 3.26 3.37 3.83
CA LEU A 64 4.46 3.52 4.66
C LEU A 64 4.59 4.96 5.17
N ASP A 65 4.33 5.91 4.28
CA ASP A 65 4.45 7.34 4.52
C ASP A 65 3.32 8.07 3.80
N PRO A 66 2.12 8.14 4.43
CA PRO A 66 0.96 8.75 3.82
C PRO A 66 1.20 10.18 3.34
N GLN A 67 2.05 10.93 4.03
CA GLN A 67 2.34 12.32 3.67
C GLN A 67 2.99 12.41 2.28
N HIS A 68 4.05 11.65 2.04
CA HIS A 68 4.69 11.68 0.72
C HIS A 68 3.91 10.87 -0.32
N GLN A 69 3.16 9.86 0.10
CA GLN A 69 2.41 9.00 -0.81
C GLN A 69 1.10 9.59 -1.31
N PHE A 70 0.52 10.59 -0.63
CA PHE A 70 -0.76 11.22 -1.00
C PHE A 70 -0.60 12.54 -1.78
N ASP A 71 0.63 12.95 -2.09
CA ASP A 71 0.92 14.07 -2.99
C ASP A 71 0.63 13.67 -4.45
N TRP A 72 -0.66 13.60 -4.80
CA TRP A 72 -1.14 13.01 -6.04
C TRP A 72 -1.29 13.99 -7.20
N GLY A 73 -1.17 15.30 -6.96
CA GLY A 73 -1.47 16.32 -7.97
C GLY A 73 -0.65 16.15 -9.25
N ASP A 74 0.68 16.06 -9.11
CA ASP A 74 1.57 15.84 -10.25
C ASP A 74 1.31 14.49 -10.93
N PHE A 75 1.13 13.42 -10.16
CA PHE A 75 0.91 12.08 -10.70
C PHE A 75 -0.37 12.02 -11.57
N LEU A 76 -1.49 12.49 -11.03
CA LEU A 76 -2.78 12.47 -11.72
C LEU A 76 -2.77 13.37 -12.96
N TYR A 77 -2.08 14.51 -12.90
CA TYR A 77 -1.91 15.42 -14.04
C TYR A 77 -1.05 14.79 -15.14
N GLN A 78 0.09 14.17 -14.78
CA GLN A 78 1.03 13.57 -15.73
C GLN A 78 0.43 12.39 -16.50
N ILE A 79 -0.49 11.62 -15.89
CA ILE A 79 -1.20 10.53 -16.58
C ILE A 79 -2.44 11.00 -17.34
N GLY A 80 -2.74 12.31 -17.33
CA GLY A 80 -3.86 12.91 -18.05
C GLY A 80 -5.23 12.65 -17.42
N LEU A 81 -5.29 12.29 -16.13
CA LEU A 81 -6.56 12.04 -15.44
C LEU A 81 -7.25 13.33 -14.98
N ILE A 82 -6.45 14.37 -14.71
CA ILE A 82 -6.91 15.70 -14.36
C ILE A 82 -6.20 16.75 -15.23
N ASP A 83 -6.85 17.90 -15.42
CA ASP A 83 -6.24 19.08 -16.03
C ASP A 83 -5.51 19.94 -14.98
N TYR A 84 -5.03 21.11 -15.40
CA TYR A 84 -4.31 22.03 -14.52
C TYR A 84 -5.20 22.52 -13.36
N VAL A 85 -6.50 22.76 -13.59
CA VAL A 85 -7.44 23.18 -12.53
C VAL A 85 -7.64 22.06 -11.53
N GLY A 86 -7.85 20.83 -12.02
CA GLY A 86 -7.96 19.65 -11.17
C GLY A 86 -6.70 19.42 -10.33
N LYS A 87 -5.51 19.69 -10.89
CA LYS A 87 -4.26 19.63 -10.13
C LYS A 87 -4.24 20.60 -8.96
N GLU A 88 -4.60 21.87 -9.17
CA GLU A 88 -4.65 22.87 -8.10
C GLU A 88 -5.63 22.45 -6.98
N GLU A 89 -6.76 21.84 -7.34
CA GLU A 89 -7.70 21.31 -6.34
C GLU A 89 -7.15 20.11 -5.55
N VAL A 90 -6.44 19.19 -6.22
CA VAL A 90 -5.78 18.05 -5.55
C VAL A 90 -4.66 18.55 -4.64
N ASP A 91 -3.86 19.51 -5.08
CA ASP A 91 -2.79 20.12 -4.27
C ASP A 91 -3.38 20.80 -3.03
N SER A 92 -4.50 21.50 -3.15
CA SER A 92 -5.23 22.10 -2.02
C SER A 92 -5.76 21.03 -1.05
N LEU A 93 -6.33 19.93 -1.58
CA LEU A 93 -6.77 18.79 -0.77
C LEU A 93 -5.59 18.16 0.00
N TYR A 94 -4.44 18.01 -0.66
CA TYR A 94 -3.22 17.51 -0.04
C TYR A 94 -2.71 18.43 1.08
N GLN A 95 -2.70 19.75 0.88
CA GLN A 95 -2.31 20.69 1.94
C GLN A 95 -3.24 20.61 3.16
N ASN A 96 -4.56 20.44 2.94
CA ASN A 96 -5.51 20.22 4.04
C ASN A 96 -5.21 18.92 4.79
N PHE A 97 -4.96 17.83 4.06
CA PHE A 97 -4.52 16.56 4.66
C PHE A 97 -3.27 16.76 5.53
N VAL A 98 -2.22 17.41 4.99
CA VAL A 98 -0.98 17.69 5.71
C VAL A 98 -1.23 18.51 6.98
N ASN A 99 -2.07 19.55 6.92
CA ASN A 99 -2.37 20.38 8.08
C ASN A 99 -3.05 19.59 9.21
N HIS A 100 -4.04 18.75 8.88
CA HIS A 100 -4.68 17.88 9.87
C HIS A 100 -3.72 16.84 10.45
N THR A 101 -2.84 16.24 9.62
CA THR A 101 -1.83 15.29 10.13
C THR A 101 -0.85 15.95 11.10
N LYS A 102 -0.43 17.20 10.85
CA LYS A 102 0.44 17.97 11.76
C LYS A 102 -0.21 18.26 13.10
N ASN A 103 -1.54 18.35 13.14
CA ASN A 103 -2.32 18.55 14.36
C ASN A 103 -2.70 17.23 15.05
N GLU A 104 -2.20 16.08 14.57
CA GLU A 104 -2.55 14.74 15.05
C GLU A 104 -4.04 14.38 14.84
N GLU A 105 -4.73 15.08 13.93
CA GLU A 105 -6.14 14.87 13.59
C GLU A 105 -6.28 13.80 12.51
N TRP A 106 -5.77 12.60 12.77
CA TRP A 106 -5.59 11.54 11.77
C TRP A 106 -6.88 11.07 11.10
N GLU A 107 -7.94 10.90 11.88
CA GLU A 107 -9.26 10.47 11.36
C GLU A 107 -9.82 11.51 10.40
N GLU A 108 -9.69 12.79 10.74
CA GLU A 108 -10.18 13.90 9.95
C GLU A 108 -9.34 14.09 8.68
N ALA A 109 -8.01 14.02 8.79
CA ALA A 109 -7.10 14.01 7.65
C ALA A 109 -7.49 12.91 6.64
N ASN A 110 -7.68 11.68 7.13
CA ASN A 110 -8.07 10.54 6.32
C ASN A 110 -9.45 10.74 5.69
N ARG A 111 -10.43 11.20 6.47
CA ARG A 111 -11.80 11.45 5.99
C ARG A 111 -11.82 12.50 4.88
N ILE A 112 -11.18 13.65 5.08
CA ILE A 112 -11.11 14.74 4.11
C ILE A 112 -10.49 14.24 2.80
N PHE A 113 -9.34 13.58 2.87
CA PHE A 113 -8.66 13.08 1.68
C PHE A 113 -9.52 12.08 0.90
N TRP A 114 -9.96 10.99 1.55
CA TRP A 114 -10.66 9.90 0.86
C TRP A 114 -12.08 10.27 0.38
N THR A 115 -12.77 11.18 1.08
CA THR A 115 -14.10 11.64 0.64
C THR A 115 -14.00 12.47 -0.65
N ASN A 116 -12.91 13.22 -0.81
CA ASN A 116 -12.79 14.18 -1.91
C ASN A 116 -11.98 13.64 -3.09
N ILE A 117 -10.95 12.80 -2.87
CA ILE A 117 -10.07 12.34 -3.95
C ILE A 117 -10.84 11.56 -5.03
N GLY A 118 -11.93 10.89 -4.65
CA GLY A 118 -12.88 10.18 -5.53
C GLY A 118 -13.35 10.97 -6.75
N LYS A 119 -13.56 12.27 -6.60
CA LYS A 119 -14.12 13.11 -7.66
C LYS A 119 -13.18 13.28 -8.86
N PHE A 120 -11.88 13.05 -8.67
CA PHE A 120 -10.86 13.32 -9.69
C PHE A 120 -10.59 12.14 -10.63
N TYR A 121 -10.96 10.92 -10.25
CA TYR A 121 -10.70 9.73 -11.07
C TYR A 121 -11.95 9.02 -11.59
N GLY A 122 -13.15 9.43 -11.17
CA GLY A 122 -14.42 8.95 -11.75
C GLY A 122 -14.52 7.41 -11.79
N ASN A 123 -14.70 6.85 -13.00
CA ASN A 123 -14.78 5.40 -13.23
C ASN A 123 -13.42 4.72 -13.45
N VAL A 124 -12.31 5.41 -13.26
CA VAL A 124 -10.98 4.83 -13.34
C VAL A 124 -10.63 4.19 -12.01
N SER A 125 -10.18 2.94 -12.04
CA SER A 125 -9.71 2.26 -10.83
C SER A 125 -8.36 2.81 -10.38
N LEU A 126 -8.30 3.35 -9.16
CA LEU A 126 -7.04 3.76 -8.52
C LEU A 126 -6.04 2.60 -8.35
N TYR A 127 -6.53 1.37 -8.26
CA TYR A 127 -5.67 0.20 -8.08
C TYR A 127 -5.15 -0.34 -9.41
N ASN A 128 -5.87 -0.08 -10.50
CA ASN A 128 -5.50 -0.55 -11.82
C ASN A 128 -6.18 0.30 -12.89
N PHE A 129 -5.53 1.39 -13.31
CA PHE A 129 -6.08 2.32 -14.31
C PHE A 129 -6.30 1.68 -15.70
N LEU A 130 -5.76 0.48 -15.95
CA LEU A 130 -6.01 -0.29 -17.17
C LEU A 130 -7.30 -1.12 -17.12
N LYS A 131 -7.93 -1.23 -15.95
CA LYS A 131 -9.21 -1.90 -15.76
C LYS A 131 -10.21 -0.87 -15.26
N GLY A 132 -11.25 -0.57 -16.02
CA GLY A 132 -12.34 0.24 -15.51
C GLY A 132 -13.02 -0.42 -14.30
N THR A 133 -13.83 0.36 -13.60
CA THR A 133 -14.52 -0.07 -12.37
C THR A 133 -15.67 -1.04 -12.63
N THR A 134 -16.04 -1.27 -13.90
CA THR A 134 -17.08 -2.21 -14.32
C THR A 134 -16.48 -3.40 -15.07
N ASN A 135 -17.14 -4.56 -14.99
CA ASN A 135 -16.84 -5.74 -15.82
C ASN A 135 -17.24 -5.51 -17.30
N ASP A 136 -17.08 -4.30 -17.83
CA ASP A 136 -17.47 -3.98 -19.20
C ASP A 136 -16.51 -4.62 -20.19
N LEU A 137 -17.08 -5.26 -21.22
CA LEU A 137 -16.35 -5.97 -22.27
C LEU A 137 -15.41 -5.04 -23.07
N TYR A 138 -15.68 -3.72 -23.07
CA TYR A 138 -14.84 -2.70 -23.69
C TYR A 138 -13.52 -2.47 -22.93
N ASP A 139 -13.54 -2.46 -21.60
CA ASP A 139 -12.33 -2.30 -20.77
C ASP A 139 -11.39 -3.49 -20.91
N LYS A 140 -11.93 -4.71 -21.06
CA LYS A 140 -11.11 -5.90 -21.32
C LYS A 140 -10.36 -5.81 -22.63
N LYS A 141 -10.96 -5.26 -23.68
CA LYS A 141 -10.32 -5.13 -24.99
C LYS A 141 -9.21 -4.09 -24.98
N LEU A 142 -9.47 -2.92 -24.39
CA LEU A 142 -8.46 -1.87 -24.21
C LEU A 142 -7.29 -2.34 -23.32
N TYR A 143 -7.60 -3.07 -22.25
CA TYR A 143 -6.61 -3.70 -21.37
C TYR A 143 -5.66 -4.63 -22.13
N GLU A 144 -6.19 -5.57 -22.92
CA GLU A 144 -5.35 -6.50 -23.68
C GLU A 144 -4.55 -5.78 -24.79
N GLU A 145 -5.13 -4.77 -25.45
CA GLU A 145 -4.41 -3.96 -26.45
C GLU A 145 -3.22 -3.19 -25.85
N LEU A 146 -3.40 -2.57 -24.68
CA LEU A 146 -2.32 -1.87 -23.96
C LEU A 146 -1.27 -2.84 -23.42
N ARG A 147 -1.70 -3.99 -22.90
CA ARG A 147 -0.82 -5.04 -22.38
C ARG A 147 0.08 -5.62 -23.47
N GLU A 148 -0.45 -5.90 -24.65
CA GLU A 148 0.34 -6.43 -25.77
C GLU A 148 1.34 -5.38 -26.29
N ARG A 149 0.97 -4.10 -26.32
CA ARG A 149 1.90 -3.01 -26.66
C ARG A 149 3.08 -2.92 -25.68
N LEU A 150 2.83 -3.08 -24.38
CA LEU A 150 3.87 -3.01 -23.34
C LEU A 150 4.75 -4.26 -23.26
N ARG A 151 4.31 -5.39 -23.84
CA ARG A 151 5.12 -6.62 -23.96
C ARG A 151 6.06 -6.62 -25.16
N GLY A 152 5.85 -5.72 -26.12
CA GLY A 152 6.63 -5.63 -27.35
C GLY A 152 7.81 -4.65 -27.33
N SER A 153 8.10 -4.02 -26.19
CA SER A 153 9.25 -3.10 -25.96
C SER A 153 10.24 -3.69 -24.98
#